data_AF-A0A2D9DG15-F1
#
_entry.id   AF-A0A2D9DG15-F1
#
_cell.length_a   1.000
_cell.length_b   1.000
_cell.length_c   1.000
_cell.angle_alpha   90.00
_cell.angle_beta   90.00
_cell.angle_gamma   90.00
#
_symmetry.space_group_name_H-M   'P 1'
#
loop_
_entity.id
_entity.type
_entity.pdbx_description
1 polymer ?
#
loop_
_entity_poly.entity_id
_entity_poly.type
_entity_poly.pdbx_seq_one_letter_code
_entity_poly.pdbx_strand_id
1 'polypeptide(L)'
;MKSKLWLAIVSLLFIFCSYQPDFPKLKYNGLSLVASRDSLKIEHILPLKNVNANTIALMPFAFLEDLERPELHFNNKRQWWGERVGGVQQSIQLLQRNGLKVMIKPQIWIWHGEFTGDLNMTSDKDWQTFENSYLEYILLYAELAEQRQISLFCIGTELYNFTEKRPEFWQKMIAEVRNVYSGKITYAENWDKVDQFQFWDQLDFIGVDAYFPVSEEENPTEAELSKGWESHKKMLQNLSSATKKQVLFTEYGYRNVDFATKEPWLASSRRRGDELPEYLNEELQVKALQVIYDEFWPEKWFAGGFLWKWHHDHERAGGKQNDQFTPQNKMAEKILKSNYSKYSEKLE
;
A
#
# COMPACT_ATOMS: atom_id res chain seq x y z
N MET A 1 -14.29 60.57 17.35
CA MET A 1 -14.09 59.24 17.98
C MET A 1 -14.70 58.05 17.22
N LYS A 2 -15.14 58.21 15.95
CA LYS A 2 -15.75 57.10 15.16
C LYS A 2 -14.93 56.63 13.94
N SER A 3 -13.79 57.24 13.62
CA SER A 3 -12.98 56.88 12.44
C SER A 3 -11.76 56.00 12.72
N LYS A 4 -11.40 55.77 14.00
CA LYS A 4 -10.27 54.90 14.37
C LYS A 4 -10.66 53.45 14.64
N LEU A 5 -11.97 53.16 14.73
CA LEU A 5 -12.46 51.79 15.00
C LEU A 5 -12.52 50.93 13.73
N TRP A 6 -12.60 51.53 12.54
CA TRP A 6 -12.67 50.80 11.27
C TRP A 6 -11.29 50.26 10.81
N LEU A 7 -10.21 50.95 11.15
CA LEU A 7 -8.84 50.49 10.85
C LEU A 7 -8.41 49.28 11.71
N ALA A 8 -8.98 49.12 12.90
CA ALA A 8 -8.70 47.95 13.74
C ALA A 8 -9.42 46.69 13.25
N ILE A 9 -10.57 46.83 12.56
CA ILE A 9 -11.34 45.69 12.04
C ILE A 9 -10.78 45.21 10.68
N VAL A 10 -10.22 46.10 9.86
CA VAL A 10 -9.56 45.71 8.59
C VAL A 10 -8.19 45.06 8.82
N SER A 11 -7.54 45.32 9.97
CA SER A 11 -6.26 44.71 10.35
C SER A 11 -6.39 43.27 10.87
N LEU A 12 -7.59 42.83 11.26
CA LEU A 12 -7.85 41.51 11.84
C LEU A 12 -8.35 40.47 10.82
N LEU A 13 -8.51 40.86 9.55
CA LEU A 13 -8.99 40.00 8.46
C LEU A 13 -7.88 39.34 7.61
N PHE A 14 -6.60 39.55 7.95
CA PHE A 14 -5.46 39.02 7.17
C PHE A 14 -4.58 38.00 7.90
N ILE A 15 -5.05 37.41 9.02
CA ILE A 15 -4.38 36.28 9.68
C ILE A 15 -5.29 35.05 9.66
N PHE A 16 -5.82 34.72 8.48
CA PHE A 16 -6.06 33.32 8.11
C PHE A 16 -4.94 32.90 7.17
N CYS A 17 -3.71 32.86 7.71
CA CYS A 17 -2.67 32.06 7.11
C CYS A 17 -3.13 30.61 7.33
N SER A 18 -3.77 30.04 6.30
CA SER A 18 -4.10 28.62 6.28
C SER A 18 -2.79 27.87 6.51
N TYR A 19 -2.63 27.35 7.73
CA TYR A 19 -1.52 26.51 8.11
C TYR A 19 -1.61 25.25 7.25
N GLN A 20 -1.00 25.28 6.06
CA GLN A 20 -0.82 24.08 5.26
C GLN A 20 0.26 23.28 5.98
N PRO A 21 -0.01 22.04 6.40
CA PRO A 21 1.01 21.19 7.00
C PRO A 21 2.21 21.12 6.06
N ASP A 22 3.40 21.41 6.59
CA ASP A 22 4.65 21.30 5.83
C ASP A 22 4.98 19.81 5.70
N PHE A 23 4.57 19.23 4.57
CA PHE A 23 4.79 17.82 4.31
C PHE A 23 6.24 17.58 3.85
N PRO A 24 6.90 16.51 4.33
CA PRO A 24 8.26 16.19 3.91
C PRO A 24 8.31 16.01 2.39
N LYS A 25 9.35 16.57 1.76
CA LYS A 25 9.59 16.41 0.31
C LYS A 25 9.86 14.96 -0.09
N LEU A 26 10.33 14.14 0.84
CA LEU A 26 10.68 12.75 0.61
C LEU A 26 9.42 11.89 0.51
N LYS A 27 9.36 11.06 -0.54
CA LYS A 27 8.27 10.11 -0.77
C LYS A 27 8.66 8.71 -0.35
N TYR A 28 7.67 7.90 0.03
CA TYR A 28 7.82 6.45 0.06
C TYR A 28 7.96 5.96 -1.38
N ASN A 29 9.19 5.64 -1.78
CA ASN A 29 9.51 4.94 -3.01
C ASN A 29 9.51 3.44 -2.67
N GLY A 30 8.31 2.92 -2.49
CA GLY A 30 8.04 1.65 -1.84
C GLY A 30 7.91 0.49 -2.80
N LEU A 31 8.36 -0.71 -2.38
CA LEU A 31 8.09 -1.95 -3.11
C LEU A 31 7.42 -2.97 -2.18
N SER A 32 6.37 -3.63 -2.67
CA SER A 32 5.72 -4.75 -1.96
C SER A 32 6.48 -6.04 -2.25
N LEU A 33 7.25 -6.52 -1.27
CA LEU A 33 8.11 -7.69 -1.44
C LEU A 33 7.35 -8.97 -1.12
N VAL A 34 7.19 -9.83 -2.12
CA VAL A 34 6.61 -11.16 -1.96
C VAL A 34 7.49 -12.00 -1.04
N ALA A 35 6.88 -12.56 0.00
CA ALA A 35 7.55 -13.43 0.96
C ALA A 35 8.24 -14.61 0.26
N SER A 36 9.39 -15.04 0.77
CA SER A 36 10.16 -16.17 0.26
C SER A 36 9.98 -17.41 1.12
N ARG A 37 10.10 -18.59 0.50
CA ARG A 37 10.11 -19.87 1.23
C ARG A 37 11.36 -20.09 2.08
N ASP A 38 12.41 -19.33 1.81
CA ASP A 38 13.70 -19.35 2.51
C ASP A 38 14.10 -17.92 2.92
N SER A 39 15.16 -17.78 3.70
CA SER A 39 15.74 -16.50 4.13
C SER A 39 16.15 -15.61 2.95
N LEU A 40 16.02 -14.29 3.14
CA LEU A 40 16.54 -13.32 2.18
C LEU A 40 18.07 -13.27 2.26
N LYS A 41 18.71 -13.04 1.13
CA LYS A 41 20.16 -12.89 1.00
C LYS A 41 20.51 -11.53 0.42
N ILE A 42 21.76 -11.12 0.54
CA ILE A 42 22.20 -9.80 0.08
C ILE A 42 21.96 -9.59 -1.41
N GLU A 43 22.10 -10.65 -2.23
CA GLU A 43 21.78 -10.61 -3.66
C GLU A 43 20.31 -10.26 -3.95
N HIS A 44 19.38 -10.53 -3.04
CA HIS A 44 17.97 -10.15 -3.18
C HIS A 44 17.74 -8.66 -2.87
N ILE A 45 18.66 -8.01 -2.16
CA ILE A 45 18.55 -6.60 -1.75
C ILE A 45 19.09 -5.65 -2.82
N LEU A 46 20.15 -6.06 -3.52
CA LEU A 46 20.79 -5.21 -4.53
C LEU A 46 19.81 -4.73 -5.61
N PRO A 47 18.91 -5.57 -6.17
CA PRO A 47 17.93 -5.13 -7.15
C PRO A 47 16.95 -4.08 -6.61
N LEU A 48 16.54 -4.17 -5.34
CA LEU A 48 15.68 -3.17 -4.70
C LEU A 48 16.36 -1.80 -4.67
N LYS A 49 17.64 -1.77 -4.31
CA LYS A 49 18.44 -0.53 -4.28
C LYS A 49 18.73 -0.01 -5.68
N ASN A 50 18.93 -0.89 -6.66
CA ASN A 50 19.21 -0.52 -8.05
C ASN A 50 18.07 0.31 -8.68
N VAL A 51 16.83 0.10 -8.24
CA VAL A 51 15.66 0.90 -8.65
C VAL A 51 15.39 2.10 -7.75
N ASN A 52 16.31 2.44 -6.83
CA ASN A 52 16.17 3.54 -5.87
C ASN A 52 14.96 3.40 -4.92
N ALA A 53 14.53 2.17 -4.63
CA ALA A 53 13.55 1.97 -3.57
C ALA A 53 14.15 2.37 -2.22
N ASN A 54 13.36 3.03 -1.37
CA ASN A 54 13.80 3.47 -0.05
C ASN A 54 13.06 2.77 1.09
N THR A 55 11.94 2.11 0.79
CA THR A 55 11.08 1.44 1.77
C THR A 55 10.54 0.15 1.17
N ILE A 56 10.45 -0.91 1.96
CA ILE A 56 9.94 -2.21 1.49
C ILE A 56 8.76 -2.64 2.37
N ALA A 57 7.64 -3.02 1.76
CA ALA A 57 6.55 -3.65 2.49
C ALA A 57 6.82 -5.16 2.62
N LEU A 58 6.85 -5.64 3.86
CA LEU A 58 6.86 -7.06 4.21
C LEU A 58 5.45 -7.48 4.59
N MET A 59 4.94 -8.52 3.95
CA MET A 59 3.54 -8.94 4.06
C MET A 59 3.43 -10.33 4.66
N PRO A 60 3.50 -10.45 6.00
CA PRO A 60 3.11 -11.71 6.62
C PRO A 60 1.63 -11.97 6.33
N PHE A 61 1.28 -13.23 6.09
CA PHE A 61 -0.10 -13.64 5.87
C PHE A 61 -0.65 -14.37 7.10
N ALA A 62 -1.89 -14.09 7.44
CA ALA A 62 -2.76 -14.98 8.21
C ALA A 62 -3.70 -15.71 7.24
N PHE A 63 -4.11 -16.91 7.60
CA PHE A 63 -4.97 -17.75 6.76
C PHE A 63 -6.31 -17.97 7.43
N LEU A 64 -7.38 -17.79 6.67
CA LEU A 64 -8.73 -18.17 7.03
C LEU A 64 -9.14 -19.34 6.12
N GLU A 65 -9.57 -20.46 6.69
CA GLU A 65 -9.95 -21.65 5.91
C GLU A 65 -11.26 -21.42 5.13
N ASP A 66 -12.28 -20.90 5.82
CA ASP A 66 -13.58 -20.53 5.26
C ASP A 66 -14.30 -19.63 6.27
N LEU A 67 -15.48 -19.10 5.88
CA LEU A 67 -16.29 -18.21 6.74
C LEU A 67 -17.02 -18.95 7.88
N GLU A 68 -17.06 -20.29 7.88
CA GLU A 68 -17.61 -21.09 8.97
C GLU A 68 -16.57 -21.37 10.07
N ARG A 69 -15.28 -21.15 9.76
CA ARG A 69 -14.13 -21.31 10.67
C ARG A 69 -13.51 -19.94 10.93
N PRO A 70 -14.03 -19.17 11.88
CA PRO A 70 -13.68 -17.76 12.07
C PRO A 70 -12.27 -17.51 12.62
N GLU A 71 -11.48 -18.55 12.91
CA GLU A 71 -10.16 -18.38 13.52
C GLU A 71 -9.07 -18.14 12.46
N LEU A 72 -8.30 -17.07 12.64
CA LEU A 72 -7.13 -16.81 11.80
C LEU A 72 -5.93 -17.64 12.25
N HIS A 73 -5.29 -18.31 11.29
CA HIS A 73 -4.07 -19.06 11.52
C HIS A 73 -2.85 -18.33 10.95
N PHE A 74 -1.90 -17.99 11.82
CA PHE A 74 -0.69 -17.25 11.46
C PHE A 74 0.54 -17.77 12.22
N ASN A 75 1.74 -17.35 11.78
CA ASN A 75 3.03 -17.77 12.31
C ASN A 75 3.23 -19.31 12.42
N ASN A 76 2.59 -20.09 11.55
CA ASN A 76 2.64 -21.55 11.55
C ASN A 76 3.78 -22.08 10.67
N LYS A 77 4.41 -23.19 11.08
CA LYS A 77 5.48 -23.90 10.34
C LYS A 77 5.14 -24.29 8.90
N ARG A 78 3.84 -24.39 8.56
CA ARG A 78 3.37 -24.68 7.18
C ARG A 78 3.44 -23.46 6.24
N GLN A 79 3.53 -22.26 6.79
CA GLN A 79 3.68 -21.02 6.01
C GLN A 79 5.08 -20.89 5.42
N TRP A 80 5.20 -20.02 4.43
CA TRP A 80 6.52 -19.68 3.91
C TRP A 80 7.38 -19.07 5.02
N TRP A 81 8.69 -19.28 4.94
CA TRP A 81 9.61 -18.74 5.94
C TRP A 81 9.44 -17.23 6.13
N GLY A 82 9.37 -16.46 5.03
CA GLY A 82 9.23 -15.01 5.04
C GLY A 82 7.90 -14.48 5.59
N GLU A 83 6.89 -15.34 5.79
CA GLU A 83 5.58 -14.96 6.36
C GLU A 83 5.52 -15.17 7.88
N ARG A 84 6.50 -15.88 8.44
CA ARG A 84 6.61 -16.14 9.89
C ARG A 84 7.44 -15.07 10.56
N VAL A 85 7.24 -14.88 11.87
CA VAL A 85 7.96 -13.89 12.68
C VAL A 85 9.48 -13.99 12.49
N GLY A 86 10.03 -15.22 12.47
CA GLY A 86 11.46 -15.44 12.25
C GLY A 86 11.97 -14.94 10.90
N GLY A 87 11.22 -15.17 9.82
CA GLY A 87 11.59 -14.72 8.48
C GLY A 87 11.35 -13.23 8.25
N VAL A 88 10.26 -12.68 8.80
CA VAL A 88 10.02 -11.22 8.82
C VAL A 88 11.15 -10.52 9.57
N GLN A 89 11.52 -11.00 10.76
CA GLN A 89 12.63 -10.45 11.53
C GLN A 89 13.98 -10.51 10.79
N GLN A 90 14.27 -11.63 10.13
CA GLN A 90 15.50 -11.79 9.34
C GLN A 90 15.51 -10.83 8.13
N SER A 91 14.37 -10.66 7.47
CA SER A 91 14.19 -9.75 6.35
C SER A 91 14.38 -8.29 6.78
N ILE A 92 13.75 -7.88 7.89
CA ILE A 92 13.90 -6.56 8.51
C ILE A 92 15.37 -6.26 8.76
N GLN A 93 16.08 -7.17 9.44
CA GLN A 93 17.48 -6.97 9.79
C GLN A 93 18.34 -6.77 8.54
N LEU A 94 18.11 -7.55 7.49
CA LEU A 94 18.86 -7.43 6.25
C LEU A 94 18.54 -6.14 5.50
N LEU A 95 17.26 -5.74 5.43
CA LEU A 95 16.81 -4.51 4.78
C LEU A 95 17.37 -3.26 5.47
N GLN A 96 17.19 -3.15 6.79
CA GLN A 96 17.66 -2.00 7.59
C GLN A 96 19.17 -1.84 7.54
N ARG A 97 19.94 -2.93 7.65
CA ARG A 97 21.41 -2.90 7.51
C ARG A 97 21.88 -2.38 6.15
N ASN A 98 21.03 -2.42 5.15
CA ASN A 98 21.31 -1.94 3.79
C ASN A 98 20.69 -0.58 3.48
N GLY A 99 20.17 0.12 4.51
CA GLY A 99 19.61 1.47 4.41
C GLY A 99 18.17 1.54 3.91
N LEU A 100 17.45 0.42 3.87
CA LEU A 100 16.05 0.38 3.48
C LEU A 100 15.15 0.48 4.71
N LYS A 101 14.15 1.35 4.65
CA LYS A 101 13.05 1.39 5.61
C LYS A 101 12.10 0.23 5.34
N VAL A 102 11.25 -0.07 6.32
CA VAL A 102 10.29 -1.17 6.23
C VAL A 102 8.90 -0.66 6.59
N MET A 103 7.90 -1.19 5.87
CA MET A 103 6.53 -1.29 6.35
C MET A 103 6.23 -2.76 6.64
N ILE A 104 5.64 -3.08 7.78
CA ILE A 104 5.00 -4.39 7.97
C ILE A 104 3.53 -4.22 7.60
N LYS A 105 3.03 -5.00 6.63
CA LYS A 105 1.64 -4.98 6.13
C LYS A 105 1.06 -6.40 6.27
N PRO A 106 0.60 -6.80 7.47
CA PRO A 106 -0.07 -8.08 7.67
C PRO A 106 -1.33 -8.15 6.79
N GLN A 107 -1.46 -9.24 6.03
CA GLN A 107 -2.61 -9.49 5.16
C GLN A 107 -3.33 -10.78 5.56
N ILE A 108 -4.57 -10.95 5.10
CA ILE A 108 -5.34 -12.18 5.25
C ILE A 108 -5.44 -12.86 3.89
N TRP A 109 -5.23 -14.17 3.87
CA TRP A 109 -5.55 -15.03 2.74
C TRP A 109 -6.73 -15.92 3.11
N ILE A 110 -7.88 -15.69 2.49
CA ILE A 110 -9.02 -16.61 2.56
C ILE A 110 -8.77 -17.71 1.53
N TRP A 111 -8.96 -18.98 1.91
CA TRP A 111 -8.77 -20.07 0.96
C TRP A 111 -9.66 -19.91 -0.28
N HIS A 112 -9.24 -20.54 -1.37
CA HIS A 112 -9.84 -20.36 -2.70
C HIS A 112 -9.72 -18.95 -3.30
N GLY A 113 -9.06 -18.01 -2.61
CA GLY A 113 -8.81 -16.67 -3.12
C GLY A 113 -10.03 -15.76 -3.04
N GLU A 114 -10.90 -15.98 -2.05
CA GLU A 114 -12.02 -15.08 -1.78
C GLU A 114 -11.53 -13.69 -1.39
N PHE A 115 -12.28 -12.67 -1.83
CA PHE A 115 -11.96 -11.28 -1.55
C PHE A 115 -12.22 -10.95 -0.07
N THR A 116 -11.21 -10.41 0.62
CA THR A 116 -11.28 -10.11 2.05
C THR A 116 -12.26 -9.00 2.38
N GLY A 117 -12.57 -8.10 1.42
CA GLY A 117 -13.53 -7.04 1.63
C GLY A 117 -14.95 -7.55 1.85
N ASP A 118 -15.25 -8.75 1.36
CA ASP A 118 -16.55 -9.42 1.51
C ASP A 118 -16.67 -10.24 2.81
N LEU A 119 -15.60 -10.34 3.60
CA LEU A 119 -15.54 -11.14 4.82
C LEU A 119 -16.71 -10.83 5.75
N ASN A 120 -17.48 -11.88 6.08
CA ASN A 120 -18.65 -11.76 6.92
C ASN A 120 -18.88 -13.03 7.75
N MET A 121 -18.80 -12.91 9.07
CA MET A 121 -19.05 -14.03 9.98
C MET A 121 -20.54 -14.32 10.13
N THR A 122 -20.89 -15.57 10.43
CA THR A 122 -22.28 -16.06 10.47
C THR A 122 -22.99 -15.75 11.79
N SER A 123 -22.25 -15.45 12.87
CA SER A 123 -22.81 -15.09 14.18
C SER A 123 -21.90 -14.12 14.96
N ASP A 124 -22.44 -13.49 16.02
CA ASP A 124 -21.64 -12.66 16.92
C ASP A 124 -20.53 -13.42 17.65
N LYS A 125 -20.74 -14.73 17.90
CA LYS A 125 -19.73 -15.60 18.51
C LYS A 125 -18.57 -15.83 17.55
N ASP A 126 -18.88 -16.01 16.27
CA ASP A 126 -17.87 -16.19 15.24
C ASP A 126 -17.12 -14.89 14.99
N TRP A 127 -17.82 -13.75 15.00
CA TRP A 127 -17.17 -12.44 15.03
C TRP A 127 -16.19 -12.29 16.20
N GLN A 128 -16.60 -12.63 17.43
CA GLN A 128 -15.69 -12.54 18.59
C GLN A 128 -14.47 -13.45 18.45
N THR A 129 -14.65 -14.64 17.86
CA THR A 129 -13.54 -15.58 17.61
C THR A 129 -12.56 -14.99 16.59
N PHE A 130 -13.08 -14.44 15.49
CA PHE A 130 -12.27 -13.77 14.48
C PHE A 130 -11.56 -12.54 15.04
N GLU A 131 -12.28 -11.67 15.74
CA GLU A 131 -11.75 -10.46 16.37
C GLU A 131 -10.59 -10.76 17.32
N ASN A 132 -10.73 -11.79 18.17
CA ASN A 132 -9.65 -12.19 19.09
C ASN A 132 -8.40 -12.63 18.31
N SER A 133 -8.56 -13.51 17.32
CA SER A 133 -7.42 -13.98 16.52
C SER A 133 -6.80 -12.88 15.64
N TYR A 134 -7.60 -11.94 15.13
CA TYR A 134 -7.12 -10.78 14.38
C TYR A 134 -6.36 -9.80 15.28
N LEU A 135 -6.86 -9.53 16.49
CA LEU A 135 -6.16 -8.68 17.45
C LEU A 135 -4.80 -9.28 17.84
N GLU A 136 -4.75 -10.58 18.14
CA GLU A 136 -3.50 -11.29 18.42
C GLU A 136 -2.53 -11.20 17.23
N TYR A 137 -3.03 -11.41 16.01
CA TYR A 137 -2.24 -11.31 14.79
C TYR A 137 -1.64 -9.92 14.58
N ILE A 138 -2.44 -8.87 14.73
CA ILE A 138 -1.99 -7.49 14.52
C ILE A 138 -1.02 -7.06 15.63
N LEU A 139 -1.31 -7.37 16.90
CA LEU A 139 -0.42 -7.01 18.01
C LEU A 139 0.92 -7.74 17.95
N LEU A 140 0.95 -9.00 17.52
CA LEU A 140 2.20 -9.73 17.30
C LEU A 140 3.17 -8.97 16.38
N TYR A 141 2.66 -8.42 15.28
CA TYR A 141 3.48 -7.67 14.33
C TYR A 141 3.69 -6.20 14.72
N ALA A 142 2.79 -5.60 15.51
CA ALA A 142 2.99 -4.28 16.09
C ALA A 142 4.13 -4.29 17.13
N GLU A 143 4.18 -5.30 18.00
CA GLU A 143 5.27 -5.49 18.97
C GLU A 143 6.61 -5.74 18.26
N LEU A 144 6.62 -6.56 17.20
CA LEU A 144 7.80 -6.74 16.37
C LEU A 144 8.23 -5.43 15.70
N ALA A 145 7.27 -4.63 15.23
CA ALA A 145 7.53 -3.33 14.62
C ALA A 145 8.19 -2.36 15.63
N GLU A 146 7.70 -2.33 16.88
CA GLU A 146 8.29 -1.54 17.96
C GLU A 146 9.71 -2.02 18.29
N GLN A 147 9.88 -3.32 18.54
CA GLN A 147 11.18 -3.92 18.86
C GLN A 147 12.25 -3.64 17.79
N ARG A 148 11.82 -3.52 16.53
CA ARG A 148 12.70 -3.29 15.37
C ARG A 148 12.71 -1.84 14.88
N GLN A 149 12.05 -0.93 15.60
CA GLN A 149 12.00 0.49 15.27
C GLN A 149 11.54 0.72 13.82
N ILE A 150 10.50 0.00 13.40
CA ILE A 150 9.94 0.09 12.06
C ILE A 150 9.19 1.41 11.92
N SER A 151 9.32 2.05 10.75
CA SER A 151 8.81 3.40 10.55
C SER A 151 7.31 3.47 10.21
N LEU A 152 6.75 2.38 9.69
CA LEU A 152 5.36 2.31 9.23
C LEU A 152 4.79 0.91 9.48
N PHE A 153 3.58 0.85 9.99
CA PHE A 153 2.83 -0.38 10.20
C PHE A 153 1.44 -0.25 9.57
N CYS A 154 1.02 -1.23 8.77
CA CYS A 154 -0.31 -1.25 8.20
C CYS A 154 -1.18 -2.21 9.04
N ILE A 155 -2.29 -1.74 9.60
CA ILE A 155 -3.09 -2.48 10.59
C ILE A 155 -4.18 -3.38 9.97
N GLY A 156 -4.28 -3.40 8.64
CA GLY A 156 -5.27 -4.17 7.89
C GLY A 156 -5.27 -3.79 6.41
N THR A 157 -5.79 -4.69 5.58
CA THR A 157 -5.81 -4.55 4.11
C THR A 157 -7.15 -5.07 3.57
N GLU A 158 -7.93 -4.19 2.94
CA GLU A 158 -9.18 -4.51 2.23
C GLU A 158 -10.16 -5.34 3.07
N LEU A 159 -10.56 -4.83 4.24
CA LEU A 159 -11.47 -5.47 5.20
C LEU A 159 -12.79 -4.70 5.37
N TYR A 160 -13.31 -4.12 4.28
CA TYR A 160 -14.44 -3.20 4.29
C TYR A 160 -15.66 -3.67 5.10
N ASN A 161 -16.17 -4.88 4.86
CA ASN A 161 -17.33 -5.39 5.62
C ASN A 161 -17.03 -5.55 7.12
N PHE A 162 -15.78 -5.88 7.48
CA PHE A 162 -15.39 -5.98 8.87
C PHE A 162 -15.29 -4.60 9.54
N THR A 163 -14.75 -3.60 8.85
CA THR A 163 -14.67 -2.22 9.38
C THR A 163 -16.05 -1.62 9.60
N GLU A 164 -16.99 -1.87 8.68
CA GLU A 164 -18.36 -1.35 8.78
C GLU A 164 -19.19 -2.07 9.86
N LYS A 165 -19.04 -3.39 9.99
CA LYS A 165 -19.86 -4.17 10.92
C LYS A 165 -19.38 -4.14 12.36
N ARG A 166 -18.08 -3.94 12.59
CA ARG A 166 -17.45 -4.05 13.92
C ARG A 166 -16.69 -2.78 14.32
N PRO A 167 -17.30 -1.59 14.29
CA PRO A 167 -16.60 -0.34 14.51
C PRO A 167 -16.00 -0.22 15.93
N GLU A 168 -16.65 -0.76 16.97
CA GLU A 168 -16.10 -0.72 18.32
C GLU A 168 -14.82 -1.56 18.44
N PHE A 169 -14.75 -2.69 17.74
CA PHE A 169 -13.54 -3.51 17.68
C PHE A 169 -12.38 -2.72 17.06
N TRP A 170 -12.61 -2.04 15.94
CA TRP A 170 -11.57 -1.27 15.24
C TRP A 170 -11.04 -0.12 16.09
N GLN A 171 -11.91 0.65 16.75
CA GLN A 171 -11.49 1.69 17.69
C GLN A 171 -10.61 1.12 18.82
N LYS A 172 -11.02 -0.01 19.41
CA LYS A 172 -10.24 -0.69 20.45
C LYS A 172 -8.90 -1.16 19.91
N MET A 173 -8.88 -1.87 18.78
CA MET A 173 -7.66 -2.42 18.20
C MET A 173 -6.65 -1.32 17.86
N ILE A 174 -7.09 -0.19 17.29
CA ILE A 174 -6.22 0.96 17.01
C ILE A 174 -5.59 1.49 18.30
N ALA A 175 -6.38 1.61 19.38
CA ALA A 175 -5.86 2.03 20.69
C ALA A 175 -4.83 1.04 21.26
N GLU A 176 -5.08 -0.28 21.16
CA GLU A 176 -4.14 -1.31 21.61
C GLU A 176 -2.84 -1.28 20.79
N VAL A 177 -2.92 -1.11 19.46
CA VAL A 177 -1.73 -0.95 18.61
C VAL A 177 -0.92 0.28 19.03
N ARG A 178 -1.57 1.41 19.30
CA ARG A 178 -0.89 2.64 19.76
C ARG A 178 -0.25 2.47 21.15
N ASN A 179 -0.73 1.56 21.98
CA ASN A 179 -0.12 1.28 23.28
C ASN A 179 1.21 0.52 23.17
N VAL A 180 1.36 -0.32 22.14
CA VAL A 180 2.54 -1.19 21.97
C VAL A 180 3.50 -0.72 20.88
N TYR A 181 3.06 0.18 19.99
CA TYR A 181 3.87 0.65 18.85
C TYR A 181 3.81 2.17 18.70
N SER A 182 4.99 2.79 18.68
CA SER A 182 5.20 4.23 18.68
C SER A 182 5.37 4.85 17.28
N GLY A 183 5.55 4.02 16.25
CA GLY A 183 5.74 4.48 14.87
C GLY A 183 4.43 4.85 14.17
N LYS A 184 4.52 5.15 12.87
CA LYS A 184 3.33 5.54 12.09
C LYS A 184 2.47 4.33 11.74
N ILE A 185 1.15 4.48 11.79
CA ILE A 185 0.19 3.46 11.36
C ILE A 185 -0.67 3.94 10.18
N THR A 186 -1.08 2.99 9.35
CA THR A 186 -2.05 3.18 8.25
C THR A 186 -2.96 1.97 8.15
N TYR A 187 -4.03 2.08 7.40
CA TYR A 187 -4.88 0.97 6.95
C TYR A 187 -4.95 1.05 5.42
N ALA A 188 -4.90 -0.09 4.74
CA ALA A 188 -4.93 -0.17 3.29
C ALA A 188 -6.36 -0.46 2.82
N GLU A 189 -7.11 0.56 2.43
CA GLU A 189 -8.47 0.36 1.93
C GLU A 189 -8.49 0.20 0.41
N ASN A 190 -9.44 -0.58 -0.11
CA ASN A 190 -9.65 -0.73 -1.54
C ASN A 190 -10.04 0.61 -2.19
N TRP A 191 -9.64 0.80 -3.44
CA TRP A 191 -9.84 2.05 -4.19
C TRP A 191 -11.28 2.56 -4.21
N ASP A 192 -12.27 1.67 -4.21
CA ASP A 192 -13.71 1.99 -4.29
C ASP A 192 -14.38 2.24 -2.93
N LYS A 193 -13.64 2.01 -1.82
CA LYS A 193 -14.13 2.13 -0.44
C LYS A 193 -13.36 3.15 0.41
N VAL A 194 -12.28 3.72 -0.12
CA VAL A 194 -11.39 4.65 0.61
C VAL A 194 -12.11 5.84 1.25
N ASP A 195 -13.17 6.35 0.63
CA ASP A 195 -13.97 7.47 1.11
C ASP A 195 -15.02 7.10 2.17
N GLN A 196 -15.25 5.80 2.39
CA GLN A 196 -16.20 5.25 3.36
C GLN A 196 -15.52 4.84 4.68
N PHE A 197 -14.21 4.63 4.69
CA PHE A 197 -13.50 4.23 5.91
C PHE A 197 -13.51 5.34 6.98
N GLN A 198 -14.04 5.01 8.17
CA GLN A 198 -14.44 6.00 9.18
C GLN A 198 -13.33 6.39 10.17
N PHE A 199 -12.20 5.66 10.20
CA PHE A 199 -11.18 5.80 11.25
C PHE A 199 -9.91 6.57 10.83
N TRP A 200 -9.95 7.30 9.71
CA TRP A 200 -8.78 8.03 9.19
C TRP A 200 -8.18 9.04 10.18
N ASP A 201 -9.00 9.60 11.06
CA ASP A 201 -8.57 10.56 12.09
C ASP A 201 -7.59 9.94 13.11
N GLN A 202 -7.72 8.64 13.38
CA GLN A 202 -6.90 7.86 14.31
C GLN A 202 -5.59 7.33 13.68
N LEU A 203 -5.45 7.41 12.35
CA LEU A 203 -4.31 6.90 11.60
C LEU A 203 -3.37 8.03 11.14
N ASP A 204 -2.16 7.70 10.72
CA ASP A 204 -1.16 8.70 10.29
C ASP A 204 -1.22 8.99 8.78
N PHE A 205 -1.77 8.06 8.01
CA PHE A 205 -1.96 8.16 6.57
C PHE A 205 -3.34 7.66 6.15
N ILE A 206 -3.84 8.20 5.04
CA ILE A 206 -4.92 7.58 4.27
C ILE A 206 -4.27 6.54 3.35
N GLY A 207 -4.39 5.26 3.67
CA GLY A 207 -3.82 4.19 2.86
C GLY A 207 -4.80 3.69 1.81
N VAL A 208 -4.33 3.60 0.56
CA VAL A 208 -5.17 3.23 -0.60
C VAL A 208 -4.48 2.15 -1.41
N ASP A 209 -5.17 1.05 -1.66
CA ASP A 209 -4.79 0.08 -2.68
C ASP A 209 -5.37 0.57 -4.03
N ALA A 210 -4.56 1.35 -4.75
CA ALA A 210 -4.97 2.32 -5.76
C ALA A 210 -5.17 1.73 -7.16
N TYR A 211 -6.00 0.70 -7.28
CA TYR A 211 -6.38 0.07 -8.54
C TYR A 211 -7.63 0.73 -9.17
N PHE A 212 -7.58 2.06 -9.36
CA PHE A 212 -8.67 2.81 -10.00
C PHE A 212 -8.75 2.51 -11.52
N PRO A 213 -9.93 2.18 -12.06
CA PRO A 213 -10.21 2.20 -13.50
C PRO A 213 -10.00 3.59 -14.07
N VAL A 214 -9.11 3.75 -15.05
CA VAL A 214 -8.80 5.06 -15.64
C VAL A 214 -9.02 5.12 -17.15
N SER A 215 -9.18 3.98 -17.82
CA SER A 215 -9.57 3.96 -19.23
C SER A 215 -10.14 2.60 -19.64
N GLU A 216 -11.17 2.63 -20.48
CA GLU A 216 -11.79 1.46 -21.12
C GLU A 216 -11.06 1.02 -22.40
N GLU A 217 -10.13 1.83 -22.89
CA GLU A 217 -9.44 1.60 -24.17
C GLU A 217 -8.38 0.49 -24.07
N GLU A 218 -8.11 -0.15 -25.21
CA GLU A 218 -7.11 -1.23 -25.34
C GLU A 218 -5.71 -0.74 -24.97
N ASN A 219 -5.32 0.44 -25.47
CA ASN A 219 -3.99 1.01 -25.29
C ASN A 219 -4.05 2.55 -25.24
N PRO A 220 -4.63 3.15 -24.17
CA PRO A 220 -4.82 4.58 -24.06
C PRO A 220 -3.51 5.37 -24.10
N THR A 221 -3.60 6.61 -24.56
CA THR A 221 -2.53 7.61 -24.48
C THR A 221 -2.32 8.09 -23.04
N GLU A 222 -1.16 8.67 -22.73
CA GLU A 222 -0.89 9.26 -21.41
C GLU A 222 -1.89 10.37 -21.04
N ALA A 223 -2.35 11.14 -22.03
CA ALA A 223 -3.36 12.18 -21.84
C ALA A 223 -4.73 11.60 -21.42
N GLU A 224 -5.15 10.49 -22.03
CA GLU A 224 -6.38 9.79 -21.64
C GLU A 224 -6.26 9.19 -20.23
N LEU A 225 -5.11 8.63 -19.89
CA LEU A 225 -4.82 8.10 -18.56
C LEU A 225 -4.83 9.20 -17.49
N SER A 226 -4.16 10.33 -17.73
CA SER A 226 -4.17 11.49 -16.82
C SER A 226 -5.58 12.03 -16.62
N LYS A 227 -6.37 12.14 -17.70
CA LYS A 227 -7.79 12.50 -17.62
C LYS A 227 -8.61 11.51 -16.78
N GLY A 228 -8.39 10.21 -16.94
CA GLY A 228 -9.04 9.18 -16.12
C GLY A 228 -8.75 9.31 -14.63
N TRP A 229 -7.54 9.77 -14.27
CA TRP A 229 -7.15 10.02 -12.89
C TRP A 229 -7.77 11.27 -12.26
N GLU A 230 -8.24 12.27 -13.04
CA GLU A 230 -8.63 13.59 -12.52
C GLU A 230 -9.67 13.51 -11.38
N SER A 231 -10.73 12.73 -11.57
CA SER A 231 -11.83 12.60 -10.59
C SER A 231 -11.35 11.91 -9.31
N HIS A 232 -10.59 10.81 -9.46
CA HIS A 232 -10.03 10.04 -8.36
C HIS A 232 -9.00 10.86 -7.57
N LYS A 233 -8.09 11.55 -8.26
CA LYS A 233 -7.10 12.46 -7.65
C LYS A 233 -7.78 13.57 -6.86
N LYS A 234 -8.84 14.17 -7.40
CA LYS A 234 -9.61 15.20 -6.70
C LYS A 234 -10.30 14.67 -5.45
N MET A 235 -10.89 13.46 -5.51
CA MET A 235 -11.47 12.81 -4.33
C MET A 235 -10.41 12.60 -3.24
N LEU A 236 -9.25 12.05 -3.60
CA LEU A 236 -8.14 11.79 -2.67
C LEU A 236 -7.58 13.08 -2.06
N GLN A 237 -7.43 14.13 -2.87
CA GLN A 237 -7.00 15.45 -2.40
C GLN A 237 -7.99 16.07 -1.41
N ASN A 238 -9.31 15.94 -1.67
CA ASN A 238 -10.34 16.41 -0.76
C ASN A 238 -10.32 15.63 0.56
N LEU A 239 -10.18 14.30 0.50
CA LEU A 239 -10.08 13.45 1.67
C LEU A 239 -8.84 13.78 2.51
N SER A 240 -7.69 13.97 1.87
CA SER A 240 -6.47 14.46 2.52
C SER A 240 -6.67 15.81 3.20
N SER A 241 -7.33 16.74 2.52
CA SER A 241 -7.58 18.08 3.06
C SER A 241 -8.54 18.06 4.26
N ALA A 242 -9.58 17.23 4.19
CA ALA A 242 -10.58 17.08 5.25
C ALA A 242 -10.00 16.44 6.52
N THR A 243 -9.18 15.39 6.36
CA THR A 243 -8.56 14.65 7.48
C THR A 243 -7.24 15.27 7.96
N LYS A 244 -6.64 16.15 7.14
CA LYS A 244 -5.29 16.70 7.32
C LYS A 244 -4.21 15.61 7.37
N LYS A 245 -4.41 14.50 6.67
CA LYS A 245 -3.47 13.37 6.55
C LYS A 245 -2.98 13.26 5.12
N GLN A 246 -1.76 12.79 4.91
CA GLN A 246 -1.30 12.49 3.55
C GLN A 246 -1.93 11.20 3.03
N VAL A 247 -2.15 11.14 1.73
CA VAL A 247 -2.53 9.91 1.03
C VAL A 247 -1.27 9.09 0.75
N LEU A 248 -1.30 7.81 1.08
CA LEU A 248 -0.26 6.83 0.81
C LEU A 248 -0.87 5.74 -0.07
N PHE A 249 -0.29 5.48 -1.23
CA PHE A 249 -0.68 4.29 -1.99
C PHE A 249 -0.06 3.05 -1.36
N THR A 250 -0.83 2.35 -0.55
CA THR A 250 -0.40 1.12 0.12
C THR A 250 -0.22 -0.03 -0.87
N GLU A 251 -0.88 0.06 -2.04
CA GLU A 251 -0.57 -0.66 -3.26
C GLU A 251 -0.86 0.22 -4.48
N TYR A 252 -0.07 0.02 -5.53
CA TYR A 252 -0.38 0.51 -6.87
C TYR A 252 0.36 -0.34 -7.91
N GLY A 253 -0.16 -0.43 -9.13
CA GLY A 253 0.50 -1.13 -10.20
C GLY A 253 -0.45 -1.44 -11.35
N TYR A 254 0.14 -1.81 -12.48
CA TYR A 254 -0.59 -2.28 -13.66
C TYR A 254 0.13 -3.51 -14.21
N ARG A 255 -0.61 -4.40 -14.87
CA ARG A 255 -0.03 -5.47 -15.70
C ARG A 255 0.42 -4.91 -17.05
N ASN A 256 1.25 -5.67 -17.77
CA ASN A 256 1.70 -5.37 -19.13
C ASN A 256 0.85 -6.09 -20.16
N VAL A 257 -0.44 -5.79 -20.17
CA VAL A 257 -1.44 -6.39 -21.06
C VAL A 257 -2.36 -5.30 -21.59
N ASP A 258 -2.95 -5.50 -22.76
CA ASP A 258 -4.01 -4.63 -23.24
C ASP A 258 -5.16 -4.53 -22.24
N PHE A 259 -5.85 -3.38 -22.22
CA PHE A 259 -6.91 -3.07 -21.27
C PHE A 259 -6.50 -3.11 -19.78
N ALA A 260 -5.19 -3.12 -19.46
CA ALA A 260 -4.71 -3.18 -18.07
C ALA A 260 -5.21 -2.04 -17.18
N THR A 261 -5.70 -0.94 -17.76
CA THR A 261 -6.20 0.25 -17.04
C THR A 261 -7.71 0.28 -16.87
N LYS A 262 -8.41 -0.73 -17.38
CA LYS A 262 -9.87 -0.90 -17.25
C LYS A 262 -10.23 -1.54 -15.91
N GLU A 263 -9.64 -2.68 -15.62
CA GLU A 263 -9.82 -3.41 -14.36
C GLU A 263 -8.44 -3.73 -13.76
N PRO A 264 -7.73 -2.71 -13.26
CA PRO A 264 -6.31 -2.84 -12.93
C PRO A 264 -6.01 -3.76 -11.74
N TRP A 265 -7.03 -4.17 -10.97
CA TRP A 265 -6.90 -5.19 -9.91
C TRP A 265 -6.79 -6.62 -10.48
N LEU A 266 -7.16 -6.87 -11.73
CA LEU A 266 -7.22 -8.23 -12.28
C LEU A 266 -5.84 -8.88 -12.40
N ALA A 267 -5.59 -9.86 -11.54
CA ALA A 267 -4.40 -10.70 -11.61
C ALA A 267 -4.43 -11.67 -12.81
N SER A 268 -3.24 -12.13 -13.22
CA SER A 268 -3.15 -13.20 -14.23
C SER A 268 -3.64 -14.52 -13.66
N SER A 269 -4.52 -15.21 -14.39
CA SER A 269 -4.95 -16.58 -14.11
C SER A 269 -4.02 -17.63 -14.74
N ARG A 270 -2.98 -17.21 -15.48
CA ARG A 270 -2.07 -18.13 -16.18
C ARG A 270 -1.17 -18.88 -15.22
N ARG A 271 -0.97 -20.16 -15.52
CA ARG A 271 0.00 -21.04 -14.88
C ARG A 271 1.32 -21.04 -15.64
N ARG A 272 2.37 -21.48 -14.94
CA ARG A 272 3.69 -21.66 -15.57
C ARG A 272 3.58 -22.72 -16.67
N GLY A 273 3.94 -22.34 -17.89
CA GLY A 273 3.89 -23.21 -19.07
C GLY A 273 2.69 -22.95 -19.97
N ASP A 274 1.72 -22.14 -19.53
CA ASP A 274 0.64 -21.66 -20.41
C ASP A 274 1.23 -20.78 -21.53
N GLU A 275 0.60 -20.82 -22.70
CA GLU A 275 0.94 -19.96 -23.82
C GLU A 275 0.90 -18.49 -23.39
N LEU A 276 1.75 -17.69 -24.05
CA LEU A 276 1.77 -16.25 -23.79
C LEU A 276 0.56 -15.61 -24.44
N PRO A 277 -0.08 -14.66 -23.74
CA PRO A 277 -1.16 -13.92 -24.35
C PRO A 277 -0.64 -13.10 -25.51
N GLU A 278 -1.37 -13.08 -26.62
CA GLU A 278 -1.07 -12.22 -27.77
C GLU A 278 -1.19 -10.73 -27.42
N TYR A 279 -1.89 -10.42 -26.32
CA TYR A 279 -2.19 -9.07 -25.82
C TYR A 279 -1.13 -8.51 -24.84
N LEU A 280 0.12 -9.01 -24.87
CA LEU A 280 1.19 -8.43 -24.05
C LEU A 280 1.53 -7.00 -24.51
N ASN A 281 1.49 -6.06 -23.57
CA ASN A 281 1.69 -4.63 -23.84
C ASN A 281 2.58 -3.98 -22.76
N GLU A 282 3.90 -4.05 -22.95
CA GLU A 282 4.87 -3.41 -22.04
C GLU A 282 4.78 -1.88 -22.05
N GLU A 283 4.43 -1.29 -23.20
CA GLU A 283 4.30 0.16 -23.34
C GLU A 283 3.13 0.71 -22.52
N LEU A 284 2.01 -0.01 -22.44
CA LEU A 284 0.88 0.40 -21.60
C LEU A 284 1.27 0.39 -20.12
N GLN A 285 1.99 -0.63 -19.62
CA GLN A 285 2.48 -0.64 -18.24
C GLN A 285 3.40 0.57 -17.97
N VAL A 286 4.27 0.91 -18.93
CA VAL A 286 5.15 2.08 -18.85
C VAL A 286 4.34 3.38 -18.74
N LYS A 287 3.42 3.62 -19.68
CA LYS A 287 2.60 4.84 -19.71
C LYS A 287 1.75 4.99 -18.44
N ALA A 288 1.08 3.92 -18.04
CA ALA A 288 0.20 3.95 -16.87
C ALA A 288 0.95 4.21 -15.56
N LEU A 289 2.14 3.62 -15.39
CA LEU A 289 2.99 3.94 -14.24
C LEU A 289 3.55 5.36 -14.32
N GLN A 290 3.97 5.81 -15.50
CA GLN A 290 4.51 7.16 -15.69
C GLN A 290 3.49 8.23 -15.30
N VAL A 291 2.23 8.08 -15.72
CA VAL A 291 1.14 8.99 -15.33
C VAL A 291 0.93 9.03 -13.81
N ILE A 292 0.97 7.90 -13.09
CA ILE A 292 0.91 7.92 -11.62
C ILE A 292 2.05 8.77 -11.03
N TYR A 293 3.28 8.61 -11.53
CA TYR A 293 4.41 9.38 -11.01
C TYR A 293 4.28 10.87 -11.31
N ASP A 294 3.83 11.25 -12.51
CA ASP A 294 3.69 12.66 -12.88
C ASP A 294 2.51 13.33 -12.14
N GLU A 295 1.42 12.60 -11.89
CA GLU A 295 0.25 13.12 -11.21
C GLU A 295 0.42 13.21 -9.68
N PHE A 296 1.04 12.22 -9.04
CA PHE A 296 0.99 12.10 -7.58
C PHE A 296 2.29 12.45 -6.86
N TRP A 297 3.47 12.07 -7.39
CA TRP A 297 4.72 12.29 -6.67
C TRP A 297 5.10 13.78 -6.45
N PRO A 298 4.74 14.74 -7.34
CA PRO A 298 4.96 16.17 -7.06
C PRO A 298 4.07 16.73 -5.94
N GLU A 299 2.95 16.07 -5.63
CA GLU A 299 1.91 16.61 -4.76
C GLU A 299 2.31 16.56 -3.28
N LYS A 300 2.14 17.66 -2.54
CA LYS A 300 2.50 17.73 -1.12
C LYS A 300 1.61 16.84 -0.23
N TRP A 301 0.33 16.74 -0.58
CA TRP A 301 -0.66 15.94 0.14
C TRP A 301 -0.49 14.42 -0.07
N PHE A 302 0.41 14.00 -0.97
CA PHE A 302 0.71 12.61 -1.25
C PHE A 302 2.02 12.17 -0.57
N ALA A 303 2.05 10.98 0.04
CA ALA A 303 3.19 10.47 0.79
C ALA A 303 4.13 9.59 -0.06
N GLY A 304 3.70 9.12 -1.23
CA GLY A 304 4.37 8.08 -2.01
C GLY A 304 3.53 6.80 -2.04
N GLY A 305 4.15 5.67 -2.38
CA GLY A 305 3.43 4.41 -2.38
C GLY A 305 4.30 3.17 -2.50
N PHE A 306 3.64 2.01 -2.51
CA PHE A 306 4.26 0.68 -2.60
C PHE A 306 3.82 -0.05 -3.86
N LEU A 307 4.74 -0.23 -4.80
CA LEU A 307 4.44 -0.90 -6.06
C LEU A 307 4.16 -2.38 -5.84
N TRP A 308 3.01 -2.85 -6.32
CA TRP A 308 2.67 -4.26 -6.42
C TRP A 308 3.20 -4.83 -7.74
N LYS A 309 4.08 -5.83 -7.77
CA LYS A 309 4.84 -6.36 -6.64
C LYS A 309 6.24 -6.78 -7.06
N TRP A 310 7.10 -6.94 -6.07
CA TRP A 310 8.49 -7.33 -6.23
C TRP A 310 8.76 -8.73 -5.71
N HIS A 311 9.50 -9.52 -6.47
CA HIS A 311 9.91 -10.88 -6.12
C HIS A 311 11.42 -10.90 -5.80
N HIS A 312 11.77 -11.65 -4.75
CA HIS A 312 13.15 -11.75 -4.26
C HIS A 312 14.12 -12.38 -5.28
N ASP A 313 13.69 -13.40 -6.05
CA ASP A 313 14.48 -14.02 -7.12
C ASP A 313 14.41 -13.15 -8.38
N HIS A 314 15.19 -12.06 -8.37
CA HIS A 314 15.12 -11.03 -9.41
C HIS A 314 15.47 -11.54 -10.81
N GLU A 315 16.41 -12.48 -10.93
CA GLU A 315 16.80 -13.04 -12.22
C GLU A 315 15.67 -13.81 -12.91
N ARG A 316 14.72 -14.37 -12.13
CA ARG A 316 13.59 -15.15 -12.64
C ARG A 316 12.25 -14.42 -12.59
N ALA A 317 12.22 -13.19 -12.08
CA ALA A 317 11.01 -12.40 -11.96
C ALA A 317 10.72 -11.62 -13.24
N GLY A 318 9.45 -11.53 -13.62
CA GLY A 318 9.03 -10.69 -14.75
C GLY A 318 9.62 -11.10 -16.10
N GLY A 319 10.06 -10.12 -16.89
CA GLY A 319 10.56 -10.33 -18.26
C GLY A 319 9.47 -10.38 -19.33
N LYS A 320 9.90 -10.51 -20.59
CA LYS A 320 9.06 -10.45 -21.80
C LYS A 320 7.93 -11.49 -21.87
N GLN A 321 8.04 -12.57 -21.09
CA GLN A 321 7.08 -13.68 -21.08
C GLN A 321 6.20 -13.68 -19.82
N ASN A 322 6.19 -12.58 -19.08
CA ASN A 322 5.45 -12.44 -17.84
C ASN A 322 4.42 -11.32 -17.99
N ASP A 323 3.16 -11.66 -17.77
CA ASP A 323 1.99 -10.78 -17.81
C ASP A 323 1.54 -10.36 -16.41
N GLN A 324 2.31 -10.67 -15.36
CA GLN A 324 1.98 -10.31 -13.98
C GLN A 324 2.41 -8.86 -13.69
N PHE A 325 1.96 -8.33 -12.55
CA PHE A 325 2.19 -6.94 -12.15
C PHE A 325 3.67 -6.52 -12.03
N THR A 326 4.58 -7.45 -11.75
CA THR A 326 5.97 -7.10 -11.47
C THR A 326 6.61 -6.33 -12.64
N PRO A 327 7.32 -5.22 -12.37
CA PRO A 327 8.05 -4.48 -13.39
C PRO A 327 9.39 -5.16 -13.74
N GLN A 328 9.82 -6.15 -12.95
CA GLN A 328 11.18 -6.70 -12.99
C GLN A 328 11.51 -7.23 -14.39
N ASN A 329 12.69 -6.88 -14.90
CA ASN A 329 13.17 -7.27 -16.22
C ASN A 329 12.24 -6.85 -17.38
N LYS A 330 11.33 -5.88 -17.18
CA LYS A 330 10.48 -5.26 -18.21
C LYS A 330 10.89 -3.80 -18.45
N MET A 331 10.32 -3.17 -19.46
CA MET A 331 10.52 -1.72 -19.69
C MET A 331 10.13 -0.87 -18.46
N ALA A 332 9.10 -1.29 -17.73
CA ALA A 332 8.60 -0.61 -16.53
C ALA A 332 9.66 -0.47 -15.40
N GLU A 333 10.64 -1.38 -15.29
CA GLU A 333 11.69 -1.27 -14.27
C GLU A 333 12.55 -0.01 -14.46
N LYS A 334 12.81 0.37 -15.71
CA LYS A 334 13.60 1.58 -16.02
C LYS A 334 12.85 2.85 -15.63
N ILE A 335 11.54 2.87 -15.86
CA ILE A 335 10.64 3.97 -15.49
C ILE A 335 10.58 4.12 -13.98
N LEU A 336 10.43 3.00 -13.26
CA LEU A 336 10.48 2.95 -11.81
C LEU A 336 11.80 3.55 -11.29
N LYS A 337 12.95 3.06 -11.78
CA LYS A 337 14.28 3.54 -11.38
C LYS A 337 14.44 5.05 -11.58
N SER A 338 14.03 5.55 -12.75
CA SER A 338 14.10 6.96 -13.12
C SER A 338 13.26 7.82 -12.18
N ASN A 339 11.98 7.47 -11.97
CA ASN A 339 11.09 8.28 -11.15
C ASN A 339 11.47 8.23 -9.67
N TYR A 340 11.85 7.07 -9.12
CA TYR A 340 12.29 6.99 -7.73
C TYR A 340 13.57 7.80 -7.48
N SER A 341 14.48 7.89 -8.44
CA SER A 341 15.69 8.73 -8.30
C SER A 341 15.39 10.22 -8.07
N LYS A 342 14.28 10.73 -8.63
CA LYS A 342 13.87 12.15 -8.51
C LYS A 342 13.46 12.52 -7.07
N TYR A 343 12.99 11.55 -6.29
CA TYR A 343 12.40 11.74 -4.95
C TYR A 343 13.13 10.98 -3.84
N SER A 344 14.33 10.49 -4.13
CA SER A 344 15.22 9.89 -3.14
C SER A 344 16.07 10.96 -2.46
N GLU A 345 16.51 10.70 -1.23
CA GLU A 345 17.57 11.51 -0.61
C GLU A 345 18.79 11.46 -1.55
N LYS A 346 19.24 12.62 -2.02
CA LYS A 346 20.55 12.69 -2.67
C LYS A 346 21.57 12.41 -1.58
N LEU A 347 22.33 11.33 -1.73
CA LEU A 347 23.56 11.17 -0.98
C LEU A 347 24.44 12.35 -1.39
N GLU A 348 24.61 13.32 -0.49
CA GLU A 348 25.61 14.39 -0.63
C GLU A 348 27.03 13.81 -0.57
#